data_AF-A0AAD6JB38-F1
#
_entry.id   AF-A0AAD6JB38-F1
#
_cell.length_a   1.000
_cell.length_b   1.000
_cell.length_c   1.000
_cell.angle_alpha   90.00
_cell.angle_beta   90.00
_cell.angle_gamma   90.00
#
_symmetry.space_group_name_H-M   'P 1'
#
loop_
_entity.id
_entity.type
_entity.pdbx_description
1 polymer ?
#
loop_
_entity_poly.entity_id
_entity_poly.type
_entity_poly.pdbx_seq_one_letter_code
_entity_poly.pdbx_strand_id
1 'polypeptide(L)'
;MAEALATQILAILFCLSAAAAAARTKSYSFNSQDSTSVSFLNANDGICKSVVEPKGYACQENTVTTKDGYILSIQRVPSGLSGQAADNPPVLLQHGLMMVRSS
;
A
#
# COMPACT_ATOMS: atom_id res chain seq x y z
N MET A 1 15.93 -13.78 54.24
CA MET A 1 15.38 -12.41 54.23
C MET A 1 16.00 -11.53 53.15
N ALA A 2 17.31 -11.59 52.88
CA ALA A 2 17.98 -10.79 51.84
C ALA A 2 17.52 -11.09 50.40
N GLU A 3 17.34 -12.37 50.04
CA GLU A 3 16.90 -12.81 48.69
C GLU A 3 15.49 -12.31 48.32
N ALA A 4 14.59 -12.24 49.31
CA ALA A 4 13.24 -11.72 49.10
C ALA A 4 13.25 -10.20 48.88
N LEU A 5 14.23 -9.48 49.45
CA LEU A 5 14.36 -8.04 49.29
C LEU A 5 14.99 -7.68 47.93
N ALA A 6 15.94 -8.50 47.46
CA ALA A 6 16.57 -8.36 46.15
C ALA A 6 15.57 -8.55 44.99
N THR A 7 14.68 -9.54 45.11
CA THR A 7 13.65 -9.80 44.09
C THR A 7 12.60 -8.69 44.01
N GLN A 8 12.22 -8.09 45.14
CA GLN A 8 11.32 -6.94 45.17
C GLN A 8 11.95 -5.69 44.54
N ILE A 9 13.23 -5.43 44.81
CA ILE A 9 13.97 -4.31 44.18
C ILE A 9 14.06 -4.49 42.66
N LEU A 10 14.36 -5.70 42.19
CA LEU A 10 14.45 -5.99 40.75
C LEU A 10 13.10 -5.81 40.04
N ALA A 11 12.00 -6.25 40.67
CA ALA A 11 10.65 -6.08 40.14
C ALA A 11 10.25 -4.60 40.03
N ILE A 12 10.59 -3.78 41.02
CA ILE A 12 10.32 -2.33 41.00
C ILE A 12 11.12 -1.63 39.89
N LEU A 13 12.40 -1.97 39.73
CA LEU A 13 13.24 -1.43 38.65
C LEU A 13 12.69 -1.79 37.25
N PHE A 14 12.20 -3.02 37.09
CA PHE A 14 11.57 -3.46 35.84
C PHE A 14 10.28 -2.68 35.55
N CYS A 15 9.40 -2.51 36.54
CA CYS A 15 8.15 -1.76 36.39
C CYS A 15 8.36 -0.27 36.04
N LEU A 16 9.39 0.38 36.60
CA LEU A 16 9.70 1.77 36.32
C LEU A 16 10.21 1.99 34.89
N SER A 17 10.85 0.97 34.28
CA SER A 17 11.31 1.06 32.88
C SER A 17 10.17 0.95 31.85
N ALA A 18 9.06 0.30 32.18
CA ALA A 18 7.90 0.18 31.30
C ALA A 18 7.10 1.48 31.15
N ALA A 19 7.24 2.43 32.08
CA ALA A 19 6.55 3.73 32.03
C ALA A 19 7.28 4.77 31.16
N ALA A 20 8.55 4.57 30.84
CA ALA A 20 9.37 5.56 30.12
C ALA A 20 9.28 5.47 28.57
N ALA A 21 8.57 4.47 28.02
CA ALA A 21 8.41 4.28 26.57
C ALA A 21 7.04 4.75 26.03
N ALA A 22 6.26 5.52 26.81
CA ALA A 22 4.89 5.91 26.45
C ALA A 22 4.72 7.38 26.03
N ALA A 23 5.76 8.02 25.50
CA ALA A 23 5.66 9.43 25.12
C ALA A 23 6.44 9.77 23.86
N ARG A 24 6.06 9.21 22.69
CA ARG A 24 6.02 9.89 21.38
C ARG A 24 5.28 9.04 20.33
N THR A 25 3.95 9.00 20.41
CA THR A 25 3.13 8.81 19.19
C THR A 25 2.09 9.90 19.17
N LYS A 26 2.46 11.07 18.63
CA LYS A 26 1.46 11.95 18.04
C LYS A 26 0.96 11.22 16.80
N SER A 27 -0.08 10.41 16.96
CA SER A 27 -0.88 9.93 15.84
C SER A 27 -1.46 11.17 15.19
N TYR A 28 -0.79 11.67 14.16
CA TYR A 28 -1.32 12.70 13.29
C TYR A 28 -2.47 12.04 12.52
N SER A 29 -3.69 12.24 13.03
CA SER A 29 -4.90 11.88 12.30
C SER A 29 -5.03 12.85 11.13
N PHE A 30 -4.53 12.44 9.97
CA PHE A 30 -4.76 13.16 8.72
C PHE A 30 -6.19 12.89 8.27
N ASN A 31 -7.12 13.72 8.73
CA ASN A 31 -8.43 13.82 8.10
C ASN A 31 -8.24 14.54 6.75
N SER A 32 -7.95 13.77 5.71
CA SER A 32 -8.08 14.25 4.34
C SER A 32 -9.56 14.29 3.97
N GLN A 33 -10.24 15.34 4.42
CA GLN A 33 -11.39 15.87 3.71
C GLN A 33 -10.89 17.04 2.87
N ASP A 34 -10.03 16.75 1.90
CA ASP A 34 -9.91 17.65 0.75
C ASP A 34 -10.51 16.92 -0.43
N SER A 35 -11.84 16.83 -0.37
CA SER A 35 -12.71 16.42 -1.46
C SER A 35 -12.65 17.49 -2.55
N THR A 36 -11.52 17.59 -3.26
CA THR A 36 -11.57 17.98 -4.66
C THR A 36 -12.18 16.80 -5.38
N SER A 37 -13.50 16.85 -5.48
CA SER A 37 -14.36 15.91 -6.18
C SER A 37 -13.95 15.80 -7.65
N VAL A 38 -12.96 14.96 -7.95
CA VAL A 38 -12.82 14.32 -9.25
C VAL A 38 -13.84 13.18 -9.27
N SER A 39 -15.09 13.57 -9.52
CA SER A 39 -16.26 12.73 -9.71
C SER A 39 -16.15 11.90 -11.00
N PHE A 40 -15.14 11.05 -11.11
CA PHE A 40 -14.89 10.20 -12.29
C PHE A 40 -14.65 8.73 -11.96
N LEU A 41 -14.66 8.34 -10.69
CA LEU A 41 -14.40 6.96 -10.30
C LEU A 41 -15.70 6.27 -9.95
N ASN A 42 -16.34 5.64 -10.92
CA ASN A 42 -17.30 4.58 -10.61
C ASN A 42 -16.54 3.55 -9.76
N ALA A 43 -17.09 3.15 -8.61
CA ALA A 43 -16.45 2.15 -7.73
C ALA A 43 -16.23 0.80 -8.42
N ASN A 44 -16.86 0.59 -9.58
CA ASN A 44 -16.77 -0.61 -10.40
C ASN A 44 -15.71 -0.50 -11.52
N ASP A 45 -15.11 0.68 -11.71
CA ASP A 45 -14.13 0.91 -12.77
C ASP A 45 -12.73 0.50 -12.29
N GLY A 46 -12.07 -0.39 -13.04
CA GLY A 46 -10.70 -0.84 -12.77
C GLY A 46 -9.65 0.25 -13.00
N ILE A 47 -8.41 -0.03 -12.58
CA ILE A 47 -7.26 0.89 -12.66
C ILE A 47 -7.10 1.46 -14.07
N CYS A 48 -7.28 0.64 -15.10
CA CYS A 48 -7.20 1.08 -16.50
C CYS A 48 -8.19 2.21 -16.79
N LYS A 49 -9.46 2.03 -16.41
CA LYS A 49 -10.53 2.99 -16.70
C LYS A 49 -10.42 4.25 -15.87
N SER A 50 -10.02 4.10 -14.60
CA SER A 50 -9.92 5.21 -13.64
C SER A 50 -8.67 6.07 -13.82
N VAL A 51 -7.53 5.48 -14.20
CA VAL A 51 -6.22 6.16 -14.13
C VAL A 51 -5.52 6.23 -15.48
N VAL A 52 -5.50 5.15 -16.25
CA VAL A 52 -4.63 5.04 -17.44
C VAL A 52 -5.29 5.61 -18.69
N GLU A 53 -6.51 5.17 -19.01
CA GLU A 53 -7.26 5.63 -20.18
C GLU A 53 -7.53 7.15 -20.17
N PRO A 54 -7.87 7.80 -19.04
CA PRO A 54 -8.06 9.25 -19.00
C PRO A 54 -6.78 10.05 -19.32
N LYS A 55 -5.61 9.39 -19.26
CA LYS A 55 -4.32 9.98 -19.67
C LYS A 55 -4.01 9.76 -21.15
N GLY A 56 -4.93 9.16 -21.92
CA GLY A 56 -4.79 8.90 -23.35
C GLY A 56 -3.99 7.66 -23.72
N TYR A 57 -3.66 6.81 -22.74
CA TYR A 57 -2.97 5.53 -23.00
C TYR A 57 -3.98 4.40 -23.17
N ALA A 58 -3.75 3.52 -24.15
CA ALA A 58 -4.46 2.24 -24.20
C ALA A 58 -4.08 1.38 -22.98
N CYS A 59 -5.03 0.62 -22.45
CA CYS A 59 -4.81 -0.19 -21.26
C CYS A 59 -5.53 -1.54 -21.36
N GLN A 60 -4.89 -2.59 -20.86
CA GLN A 60 -5.42 -3.95 -20.81
C GLN A 60 -5.33 -4.44 -19.37
N GLU A 61 -6.43 -4.95 -18.81
CA GLU A 61 -6.45 -5.60 -17.49
C GLU A 61 -6.50 -7.11 -17.67
N ASN A 62 -5.51 -7.79 -17.09
CA ASN A 62 -5.38 -9.23 -17.18
C ASN A 62 -5.46 -9.82 -15.77
N THR A 63 -6.14 -10.97 -15.66
CA THR A 63 -6.15 -11.76 -14.42
C THR A 63 -5.21 -12.95 -14.60
N VAL A 64 -4.24 -13.10 -13.70
CA VAL A 64 -3.26 -14.19 -13.72
C VAL A 64 -3.36 -14.98 -12.42
N THR A 65 -3.48 -16.29 -12.54
CA THR A 65 -3.44 -17.19 -11.39
C THR A 65 -2.03 -17.74 -11.22
N THR A 66 -1.43 -17.53 -10.05
CA THR A 66 -0.12 -18.07 -9.71
C THR A 66 -0.21 -19.58 -9.42
N LYS A 67 0.93 -20.27 -9.39
CA LYS A 67 0.99 -21.72 -9.13
C LYS A 67 0.42 -22.10 -7.77
N ASP A 68 0.57 -21.23 -6.78
CA ASP A 68 0.06 -21.35 -5.41
C ASP A 68 -1.36 -20.81 -5.23
N GLY A 69 -2.03 -20.39 -6.32
CA GLY A 69 -3.47 -20.12 -6.33
C GLY A 69 -3.86 -18.66 -6.05
N TYR A 70 -2.91 -17.72 -5.97
CA TYR A 70 -3.23 -16.30 -5.88
C TYR A 70 -3.74 -15.77 -7.22
N ILE A 71 -4.77 -14.93 -7.17
CA ILE A 71 -5.34 -14.25 -8.33
C ILE A 71 -4.78 -12.83 -8.36
N LEU A 72 -3.95 -12.53 -9.37
CA LEU A 72 -3.31 -11.24 -9.55
C LEU A 72 -4.00 -10.47 -10.68
N SER A 73 -4.32 -9.20 -10.44
CA SER A 73 -4.75 -8.27 -11.49
C SER A 73 -3.51 -7.51 -12.00
N ILE A 74 -3.21 -7.64 -13.30
CA ILE A 74 -2.05 -7.04 -13.96
C ILE A 74 -2.54 -6.08 -15.04
N GLN A 75 -2.04 -4.84 -15.03
CA GLN A 75 -2.34 -3.84 -16.06
C GLN A 75 -1.21 -3.76 -17.08
N ARG A 76 -1.55 -3.72 -18.38
CA ARG A 76 -0.61 -3.57 -19.50
C ARG A 76 -0.97 -2.36 -20.35
N VAL A 77 0.02 -1.52 -20.63
CA VAL A 77 -0.06 -0.45 -21.64
C VAL A 77 0.64 -0.96 -22.91
N PRO A 78 -0.11 -1.32 -23.97
CA PRO A 78 0.46 -1.97 -25.15
C PRO A 78 1.29 -1.02 -26.03
N SER A 79 1.00 0.27 -25.98
CA SER A 79 1.59 1.28 -26.85
C SER A 79 1.66 2.63 -26.15
N GLY A 80 2.63 3.45 -26.54
CA GLY A 80 2.68 4.86 -26.12
C GLY A 80 1.58 5.71 -26.76
N LEU A 81 1.53 7.00 -26.42
CA LEU A 81 0.52 7.95 -26.89
C LEU A 81 0.43 8.10 -28.42
N SER A 82 1.52 7.83 -29.14
CA SER A 82 1.52 7.86 -30.61
C SER A 82 0.60 6.80 -31.23
N GLY A 83 0.13 5.81 -30.45
CA GLY A 83 -0.75 4.73 -30.94
C GLY A 83 -0.08 3.76 -31.91
N GLN A 84 1.20 3.99 -32.26
CA GLN A 84 1.98 3.01 -33.01
C GLN A 84 2.22 1.80 -32.13
N ALA A 85 1.71 0.65 -32.58
CA ALA A 85 2.13 -0.65 -32.11
C ALA A 85 3.62 -0.78 -32.46
N ALA A 86 4.46 -0.49 -31.47
CA ALA A 86 5.88 -0.73 -31.57
C ALA A 86 6.16 -2.12 -31.02
N ASP A 87 6.99 -2.89 -31.74
CA ASP A 87 7.50 -4.19 -31.32
C ASP A 87 8.55 -4.00 -30.21
N ASN A 88 8.11 -3.36 -29.13
CA ASN A 88 8.94 -2.96 -28.02
C ASN A 88 9.13 -4.15 -27.08
N PRO A 89 10.33 -4.29 -26.49
CA PRO A 89 10.54 -5.30 -25.47
C PRO A 89 9.58 -5.04 -24.29
N PRO A 90 8.94 -6.11 -23.75
CA PRO A 90 8.05 -5.95 -22.61
C PRO A 90 8.84 -5.55 -21.36
N VAL A 91 8.28 -4.60 -20.61
CA VAL A 91 8.83 -4.16 -19.31
C VAL A 91 7.80 -4.46 -18.23
N LEU A 92 8.23 -5.20 -17.20
CA LEU A 92 7.42 -5.47 -16.02
C LEU A 92 7.82 -4.51 -14.91
N LEU A 93 6.86 -3.73 -14.42
CA LEU A 93 7.05 -2.80 -13.30
C LEU A 93 6.45 -3.42 -12.03
N GLN A 94 7.30 -3.64 -11.02
CA GLN A 94 6.87 -4.16 -9.73
C GLN A 94 6.87 -3.03 -8.69
N HIS A 95 5.74 -2.88 -8.01
CA HIS A 95 5.61 -1.91 -6.93
C HIS A 95 6.37 -2.36 -5.66
N GLY A 96 6.66 -1.40 -4.78
CA GLY A 96 7.25 -1.66 -3.46
C GLY A 96 6.24 -2.10 -2.39
N LEU A 97 6.73 -2.33 -1.17
CA LEU A 97 5.88 -2.70 -0.04
C LEU A 97 4.85 -1.61 0.28
N MET A 98 3.59 -1.99 0.50
CA MET A 98 2.47 -1.12 0.90
C MET A 98 2.14 0.03 -0.08
N MET A 99 2.51 -0.12 -1.36
CA MET A 99 2.26 0.92 -2.37
C MET A 99 0.88 0.82 -3.04
N VAL A 100 0.32 -0.39 -3.12
CA VAL A 100 -0.98 -0.65 -3.74
C VAL A 100 -2.00 -0.94 -2.65
N ARG A 101 -3.08 -0.15 -2.63
CA ARG A 101 -4.22 -0.36 -1.75
C ARG A 101 -5.26 -1.20 -2.47
N SER A 102 -5.51 -2.41 -1.98
CA SER A 102 -6.73 -3.15 -2.29
C SER A 102 -7.86 -2.62 -1.41
N SER A 103 -8.90 -2.07 -2.05
CA SER A 103 -10.14 -1.62 -1.40
C SER A 103 -10.87 -2.74 -0.69
#